data_AF-A0A1H9KFV3-F1
#
_entry.id   AF-A0A1H9KFV3-F1
#
_cell.length_a   1.000
_cell.length_b   1.000
_cell.length_c   1.000
_cell.angle_alpha   90.00
_cell.angle_beta   90.00
_cell.angle_gamma   90.00
#
_symmetry.space_group_name_H-M   'P 1'
#
loop_
_entity.id
_entity.type
_entity.pdbx_description
1 polymer ?
#
loop_
_entity_poly.entity_id
_entity_poly.type
_entity_poly.pdbx_seq_one_letter_code
_entity_poly.pdbx_strand_id
1 'polypeptide(L)'
;MRLSEYTSKEFLEMVLSEGEHHWYWAFYQELKEVNTHLIREIIAFANTSHDEDCYMIFGVSKDGEVVGLKSFNVTGVMIQSLLKEMPFAGGFVPQISLEKVVFQECELAILTVHNTYHTPIFLAEDVMGLLAGVIYTPSSSSASLNASYQEIEELWKKHFGLTKPALECIIECLADKDDWRVSGTSYYHVYHPEYRLCESEMIFDSSNREYYCYAQSNQATYYSTMDITDENTVLKSYPLVHLAGGHLSVPLPEWGFVDVVRSSKKLAYQYYLKDSPRYQLLEFMFDKEDKAQVHAFNELRKVILVYQSLEEKQAFEEYIAFVGQSIYTMIRENSEFSYLATGNAVRNSDYKHKLRTGLVLNEILREWRSDNELASDELYFNVSGTEATGREREDESFIVYAGSKISPIIKASCSVANEQLRQQYQHIIGDDFVLKEDLLFQSPSAASSFITASVTNGRLGWRRKDGISLKSIQEYNKKAKEIQLDLKLW
;
A
#
# COMPACT_ATOMS: atom_id res chain seq x y z
N MET A 1 0.89 11.18 10.66
CA MET A 1 1.34 10.12 11.58
C MET A 1 0.43 8.90 11.42
N ARG A 2 0.77 8.04 10.45
CA ARG A 2 0.01 6.82 10.20
C ARG A 2 0.70 5.66 10.91
N LEU A 3 -0.06 4.84 11.63
CA LEU A 3 0.41 3.57 12.19
C LEU A 3 1.09 2.68 11.13
N SER A 4 0.82 2.86 9.85
CA SER A 4 1.46 2.12 8.75
C SER A 4 2.98 2.34 8.65
N GLU A 5 3.53 3.38 9.29
CA GLU A 5 4.97 3.70 9.24
C GLU A 5 5.77 3.04 10.37
N TYR A 6 5.09 2.43 11.36
CA TYR A 6 5.69 1.86 12.56
C TYR A 6 5.14 0.46 12.84
N THR A 7 5.93 -0.40 13.46
CA THR A 7 5.33 -1.56 14.14
C THR A 7 4.50 -1.11 15.34
N SER A 8 3.48 -1.87 15.72
CA SER A 8 2.61 -1.52 16.86
C SER A 8 3.38 -1.33 18.17
N LYS A 9 4.56 -1.95 18.31
CA LYS A 9 5.45 -1.75 19.47
C LYS A 9 6.21 -0.43 19.41
N GLU A 10 6.80 -0.09 18.27
CA GLU A 10 7.51 1.20 18.08
C GLU A 10 6.55 2.38 18.27
N PHE A 11 5.32 2.24 17.78
CA PHE A 11 4.26 3.21 18.00
C PHE A 11 3.94 3.40 19.49
N LEU A 12 3.79 2.30 20.25
CA LEU A 12 3.54 2.37 21.69
C LEU A 12 4.70 3.03 22.44
N GLU A 13 5.95 2.74 22.08
CA GLU A 13 7.12 3.38 22.68
C GLU A 13 7.10 4.90 22.48
N MET A 14 6.81 5.34 21.24
CA MET A 14 6.70 6.76 20.90
C MET A 14 5.57 7.42 21.70
N VAL A 15 4.34 6.89 21.61
CA VAL A 15 3.16 7.49 22.24
C VAL A 15 3.30 7.57 23.76
N LEU A 16 3.80 6.50 24.41
CA LEU A 16 4.00 6.50 25.86
C LEU A 16 5.09 7.50 26.30
N SER A 17 6.06 7.79 25.44
CA SER A 17 7.11 8.79 25.72
C SER A 17 6.61 10.23 25.60
N GLU A 18 5.65 10.49 24.72
CA GLU A 18 5.08 11.82 24.51
C GLU A 18 3.96 12.14 25.51
N GLY A 19 3.33 11.13 26.11
CA GLY A 19 2.18 11.30 26.99
C GLY A 19 0.87 11.45 26.21
N GLU A 20 -0.24 11.72 26.91
CA GLU A 20 -1.56 11.82 26.27
C GLU A 20 -1.66 13.05 25.34
N HIS A 21 -2.11 12.84 24.09
CA HIS A 21 -2.28 13.92 23.12
C HIS A 21 -3.72 13.94 22.61
N HIS A 22 -4.57 14.75 23.27
CA HIS A 22 -6.03 14.74 23.12
C HIS A 22 -6.59 14.76 21.69
N TRP A 23 -5.86 15.25 20.69
CA TRP A 23 -6.29 15.24 19.29
C TRP A 23 -5.97 13.95 18.52
N TYR A 24 -4.89 13.25 18.88
CA TYR A 24 -4.41 12.08 18.13
C TYR A 24 -4.59 10.78 18.91
N TRP A 25 -4.43 10.80 20.22
CA TRP A 25 -4.62 9.59 21.04
C TRP A 25 -5.05 9.88 22.47
N ALA A 26 -5.70 8.89 23.07
CA ALA A 26 -6.13 8.90 24.46
C ALA A 26 -5.83 7.57 25.17
N PHE A 27 -5.61 7.64 26.49
CA PHE A 27 -5.26 6.49 27.32
C PHE A 27 -6.41 6.04 28.20
N TYR A 28 -6.63 4.72 28.20
CA TYR A 28 -7.67 4.09 28.98
C TYR A 28 -7.12 2.84 29.69
N GLN A 29 -7.51 2.63 30.94
CA GLN A 29 -7.06 1.45 31.69
C GLN A 29 -7.78 0.17 31.26
N GLU A 30 -9.03 0.27 30.80
CA GLU A 30 -9.90 -0.89 30.61
C GLU A 30 -10.79 -0.75 29.36
N LEU A 31 -11.03 -1.86 28.66
CA LEU A 31 -12.07 -2.00 27.63
C LEU A 31 -12.97 -3.20 27.95
N LYS A 32 -13.88 -3.00 28.90
CA LYS A 32 -14.75 -4.07 29.42
C LYS A 32 -15.96 -4.34 28.53
N GLU A 33 -16.61 -3.29 28.03
CA GLU A 33 -17.85 -3.36 27.26
C GLU A 33 -17.95 -2.20 26.27
N VAL A 34 -18.81 -2.35 25.26
CA VAL A 34 -19.17 -1.27 24.36
C VAL A 34 -20.26 -0.44 25.04
N ASN A 35 -19.93 0.78 25.46
CA ASN A 35 -20.85 1.68 26.16
C ASN A 35 -20.94 3.04 25.46
N THR A 36 -21.87 3.87 25.93
CA THR A 36 -22.08 5.23 25.39
C THR A 36 -20.81 6.07 25.38
N HIS A 37 -19.97 5.95 26.41
CA HIS A 37 -18.71 6.70 26.47
C HIS A 37 -17.79 6.31 25.33
N LEU A 38 -17.53 5.02 25.12
CA LEU A 38 -16.70 4.52 24.02
C LEU A 38 -17.21 5.00 22.66
N ILE A 39 -18.52 4.90 22.42
CA ILE A 39 -19.13 5.35 21.17
C ILE A 39 -18.99 6.86 20.97
N ARG A 40 -19.19 7.65 22.03
CA ARG A 40 -18.98 9.10 21.98
C ARG A 40 -17.55 9.44 21.60
N GLU A 41 -16.57 8.77 22.21
CA GLU A 41 -15.14 8.99 21.93
C GLU A 41 -14.79 8.59 20.50
N ILE A 42 -15.36 7.50 19.96
CA ILE A 42 -15.17 7.12 18.56
C ILE A 42 -15.72 8.20 17.61
N ILE A 43 -16.93 8.72 17.87
CA ILE A 43 -17.52 9.80 17.07
C ILE A 43 -16.65 11.06 17.17
N ALA A 44 -16.18 11.38 18.39
CA ALA A 44 -15.30 12.51 18.63
C ALA A 44 -13.98 12.41 17.84
N PHE A 45 -13.31 11.25 17.89
CA PHE A 45 -12.09 11.03 17.13
C PHE A 45 -12.29 10.97 15.62
N ALA A 46 -13.47 10.56 15.15
CA ALA A 46 -13.81 10.67 13.73
C ALA A 46 -14.04 12.13 13.29
N ASN A 47 -14.32 13.03 14.24
CA ASN A 47 -14.49 14.47 14.07
C ASN A 47 -13.24 15.27 14.48
N THR A 48 -12.10 14.92 13.91
CA THR A 48 -10.88 15.72 13.99
C THR A 48 -10.68 16.52 12.69
N SER A 49 -10.08 17.71 12.79
CA SER A 49 -9.83 18.59 11.64
C SER A 49 -8.58 18.23 10.85
N HIS A 50 -7.68 17.42 11.42
CA HIS A 50 -6.48 16.93 10.75
C HIS A 50 -6.75 15.64 9.97
N ASP A 51 -5.85 15.29 9.05
CA ASP A 51 -6.04 14.18 8.10
C ASP A 51 -5.34 12.88 8.53
N GLU A 52 -5.42 12.58 9.83
CA GLU A 52 -4.68 11.48 10.48
C GLU A 52 -5.61 10.57 11.25
N ASP A 53 -5.26 9.29 11.31
CA ASP A 53 -5.94 8.31 12.17
C ASP A 53 -5.77 8.70 13.65
N CYS A 54 -6.76 8.38 14.46
CA CYS A 54 -6.76 8.60 15.90
C CYS A 54 -6.74 7.28 16.66
N TYR A 55 -6.17 7.27 17.86
CA TYR A 55 -5.88 6.03 18.58
C TYR A 55 -6.38 6.06 20.04
N MET A 56 -7.16 5.05 20.42
CA MET A 56 -7.51 4.81 21.82
C MET A 56 -6.69 3.63 22.33
N ILE A 57 -5.80 3.88 23.29
CA ILE A 57 -4.86 2.88 23.81
C ILE A 57 -5.37 2.37 25.15
N PHE A 58 -5.69 1.09 25.20
CA PHE A 58 -6.26 0.42 26.36
C PHE A 58 -5.22 -0.44 27.10
N GLY A 59 -5.31 -0.45 28.43
CA GLY A 59 -4.33 -1.07 29.33
C GLY A 59 -3.23 -0.11 29.79
N VAL A 60 -3.46 1.20 29.66
CA VAL A 60 -2.55 2.28 30.06
C VAL A 60 -3.25 3.21 31.04
N SER A 61 -2.55 3.65 32.08
CA SER A 61 -3.06 4.65 33.03
C SER A 61 -3.15 6.03 32.37
N LYS A 62 -3.88 6.96 33.01
CA LYS A 62 -3.91 8.36 32.55
C LYS A 62 -2.54 9.03 32.59
N ASP A 63 -1.65 8.54 33.45
CA ASP A 63 -0.28 9.04 33.59
C ASP A 63 0.69 8.39 32.59
N GLY A 64 0.18 7.56 31.67
CA GLY A 64 1.00 6.86 30.67
C GLY A 64 1.67 5.58 31.17
N GLU A 65 1.30 5.07 32.34
CA GLU A 65 1.88 3.83 32.87
C GLU A 65 1.20 2.60 32.28
N VAL A 66 1.99 1.62 31.82
CA VAL A 66 1.48 0.35 31.30
C VAL A 66 0.97 -0.50 32.46
N VAL A 67 -0.35 -0.72 32.53
CA VAL A 67 -1.02 -1.51 33.58
C VAL A 67 -1.55 -2.85 33.09
N GLY A 68 -1.72 -2.99 31.77
CA GLY A 68 -2.27 -4.18 31.13
C GLY A 68 -3.78 -4.33 31.29
N LEU A 69 -4.38 -5.08 30.37
CA LEU A 69 -5.81 -5.36 30.37
C LEU A 69 -6.15 -6.49 31.36
N LYS A 70 -7.02 -6.20 32.33
CA LYS A 70 -7.50 -7.20 33.30
C LYS A 70 -8.60 -8.12 32.75
N SER A 71 -9.40 -7.62 31.81
CA SER A 71 -10.52 -8.33 31.18
C SER A 71 -10.84 -7.65 29.86
N PHE A 72 -10.92 -8.44 28.78
CA PHE A 72 -11.13 -7.92 27.44
C PHE A 72 -11.96 -8.88 26.59
N ASN A 73 -13.28 -8.64 26.53
CA ASN A 73 -14.22 -9.43 25.73
C ASN A 73 -14.77 -8.66 24.52
N VAL A 74 -14.36 -7.40 24.36
CA VAL A 74 -14.80 -6.54 23.25
C VAL A 74 -13.98 -6.85 22.01
N THR A 75 -14.64 -6.94 20.85
CA THR A 75 -13.97 -7.12 19.56
C THR A 75 -14.30 -5.96 18.63
N GLY A 76 -13.41 -5.66 17.67
CA GLY A 76 -13.66 -4.62 16.68
C GLY A 76 -14.95 -4.87 15.87
N VAL A 77 -15.27 -6.14 15.61
CA VAL A 77 -16.52 -6.53 14.94
C VAL A 77 -17.75 -6.13 15.75
N MET A 78 -17.73 -6.29 17.07
CA MET A 78 -18.84 -5.88 17.94
C MET A 78 -19.06 -4.37 17.90
N ILE A 79 -17.98 -3.59 18.02
CA ILE A 79 -18.03 -2.12 17.95
C ILE A 79 -18.55 -1.67 16.59
N GLN A 80 -17.96 -2.19 15.50
CA GLN A 80 -18.34 -1.80 14.13
C GLN A 80 -19.78 -2.19 13.79
N SER A 81 -20.28 -3.32 14.30
CA SER A 81 -21.67 -3.73 14.12
C SER A 81 -22.62 -2.78 14.84
N LEU A 82 -22.31 -2.39 16.08
CA LEU A 82 -23.13 -1.41 16.81
C LEU A 82 -23.16 -0.06 16.09
N LEU A 83 -22.01 0.45 15.64
CA LEU A 83 -21.92 1.71 14.88
C LEU A 83 -22.79 1.69 13.62
N LYS A 84 -22.88 0.55 12.91
CA LYS A 84 -23.71 0.43 11.70
C LYS A 84 -25.21 0.50 11.96
N GLU A 85 -25.66 0.09 13.14
CA GLU A 85 -27.07 0.17 13.54
C GLU A 85 -27.46 1.56 14.06
N MET A 86 -26.49 2.45 14.28
CA MET A 86 -26.76 3.80 14.77
C MET A 86 -27.30 4.71 13.65
N PRO A 87 -28.21 5.65 13.98
CA PRO A 87 -28.84 6.55 13.03
C PRO A 87 -27.89 7.71 12.66
N PHE A 88 -26.77 7.44 11.99
CA PHE A 88 -25.85 8.48 11.53
C PHE A 88 -26.47 9.33 10.43
N ALA A 89 -26.37 10.65 10.55
CA ALA A 89 -26.82 11.58 9.53
C ALA A 89 -26.02 11.35 8.22
N GLY A 90 -26.73 11.27 7.09
CA GLY A 90 -26.11 10.98 5.79
C GLY A 90 -25.61 9.54 5.61
N GLY A 91 -25.75 8.66 6.62
CA GLY A 91 -25.28 7.28 6.56
C GLY A 91 -23.75 7.11 6.70
N PHE A 92 -23.03 8.14 7.12
CA PHE A 92 -21.58 8.11 7.28
C PHE A 92 -21.20 7.50 8.63
N VAL A 93 -20.73 6.24 8.59
CA VAL A 93 -20.37 5.47 9.79
C VAL A 93 -18.85 5.49 10.00
N PRO A 94 -18.35 5.87 11.20
CA PRO A 94 -16.93 5.77 11.53
C PRO A 94 -16.36 4.37 11.26
N GLN A 95 -15.20 4.32 10.63
CA GLN A 95 -14.46 3.08 10.40
C GLN A 95 -13.43 2.89 11.51
N ILE A 96 -13.40 1.70 12.11
CA ILE A 96 -12.46 1.39 13.18
C ILE A 96 -11.71 0.09 12.93
N SER A 97 -10.54 -0.05 13.54
CA SER A 97 -9.82 -1.32 13.67
C SER A 97 -9.36 -1.49 15.12
N LEU A 98 -9.33 -2.74 15.60
CA LEU A 98 -8.96 -3.06 16.97
C LEU A 98 -7.88 -4.14 16.95
N GLU A 99 -6.68 -3.77 17.38
CA GLU A 99 -5.52 -4.65 17.46
C GLU A 99 -5.22 -5.01 18.91
N LYS A 100 -4.75 -6.24 19.14
CA LYS A 100 -4.22 -6.68 20.43
C LYS A 100 -2.71 -6.76 20.33
N VAL A 101 -2.01 -6.17 21.29
CA VAL A 101 -0.55 -6.09 21.30
C VAL A 101 -0.04 -6.52 22.66
N VAL A 102 1.02 -7.35 22.68
CA VAL A 102 1.76 -7.64 23.90
C VAL A 102 2.94 -6.67 24.00
N PHE A 103 2.94 -5.84 25.03
CA PHE A 103 3.94 -4.79 25.26
C PHE A 103 4.34 -4.81 26.74
N GLN A 104 5.66 -4.83 27.02
CA GLN A 104 6.19 -4.95 28.38
C GLN A 104 5.55 -6.09 29.20
N GLU A 105 5.41 -7.27 28.57
CA GLU A 105 4.75 -8.46 29.15
C GLU A 105 3.27 -8.27 29.53
N CYS A 106 2.67 -7.15 29.17
CA CYS A 106 1.26 -6.82 29.40
C CYS A 106 0.46 -6.89 28.09
N GLU A 107 -0.78 -7.36 28.17
CA GLU A 107 -1.72 -7.28 27.05
C GLU A 107 -2.35 -5.89 26.98
N LEU A 108 -2.21 -5.25 25.83
CA LEU A 108 -2.83 -3.96 25.47
C LEU A 108 -3.75 -4.14 24.28
N ALA A 109 -4.62 -3.15 24.07
CA ALA A 109 -5.42 -3.05 22.86
C ALA A 109 -5.35 -1.64 22.29
N ILE A 110 -5.22 -1.55 20.97
CA ILE A 110 -5.20 -0.29 20.24
C ILE A 110 -6.44 -0.26 19.36
N LEU A 111 -7.37 0.64 19.66
CA LEU A 111 -8.50 0.94 18.79
C LEU A 111 -8.14 2.14 17.92
N THR A 112 -7.99 1.90 16.63
CA THR A 112 -7.78 2.94 15.63
C THR A 112 -9.12 3.40 15.09
N VAL A 113 -9.36 4.71 15.13
CA VAL A 113 -10.44 5.39 14.42
C VAL A 113 -9.85 5.97 13.15
N HIS A 114 -10.27 5.45 12.00
CA HIS A 114 -9.69 5.84 10.73
C HIS A 114 -10.16 7.22 10.30
N ASN A 115 -9.21 8.01 9.78
CA ASN A 115 -9.48 9.32 9.23
C ASN A 115 -10.57 9.26 8.14
N THR A 116 -11.40 10.29 8.09
CA THR A 116 -12.45 10.43 7.08
C THR A 116 -12.69 11.88 6.72
N TYR A 117 -12.99 12.13 5.44
CA TYR A 117 -13.47 13.43 4.95
C TYR A 117 -15.00 13.56 5.02
N HIS A 118 -15.72 12.54 5.51
CA HIS A 118 -17.17 12.62 5.73
C HIS A 118 -17.51 13.25 7.08
N THR A 119 -16.89 14.38 7.37
CA THR A 119 -17.11 15.20 8.57
C THR A 119 -18.13 16.32 8.29
N PRO A 120 -18.80 16.89 9.31
CA PRO A 120 -18.93 16.35 10.65
C PRO A 120 -19.81 15.07 10.66
N ILE A 121 -19.40 14.08 11.44
CA ILE A 121 -20.19 12.88 11.77
C ILE A 121 -21.05 13.18 12.99
N PHE A 122 -22.35 13.02 12.87
CA PHE A 122 -23.31 13.19 13.97
C PHE A 122 -24.53 12.31 13.77
N LEU A 123 -25.32 12.17 14.83
CA LEU A 123 -26.53 11.35 14.83
C LEU A 123 -27.74 12.14 14.34
N ALA A 124 -28.60 11.50 13.56
CA ALA A 124 -29.88 12.02 13.12
C ALA A 124 -30.99 11.86 14.18
N GLU A 125 -30.83 10.90 15.10
CA GLU A 125 -31.78 10.62 16.18
C GLU A 125 -31.06 10.40 17.52
N ASP A 126 -31.75 10.69 18.63
CA ASP A 126 -31.24 10.44 19.98
C ASP A 126 -31.11 8.93 20.21
N VAL A 127 -29.90 8.45 20.56
CA VAL A 127 -29.66 7.03 20.80
C VAL A 127 -28.58 6.82 21.86
N MET A 128 -28.77 5.83 22.74
CA MET A 128 -27.84 5.49 23.82
C MET A 128 -27.45 6.69 24.73
N GLY A 129 -28.30 7.72 24.82
CA GLY A 129 -28.01 8.95 25.58
C GLY A 129 -27.13 9.97 24.85
N LEU A 130 -26.81 9.74 23.57
CA LEU A 130 -26.23 10.72 22.66
C LEU A 130 -27.35 11.48 21.94
N LEU A 131 -27.16 12.78 21.75
CA LEU A 131 -28.18 13.68 21.22
C LEU A 131 -28.04 13.85 19.71
N ALA A 132 -29.17 13.90 19.01
CA ALA A 132 -29.25 14.20 17.60
C ALA A 132 -28.71 15.61 17.29
N GLY A 133 -27.99 15.75 16.17
CA GLY A 133 -27.45 17.03 15.69
C GLY A 133 -26.28 17.59 16.51
N VAL A 134 -25.85 16.91 17.58
CA VAL A 134 -24.67 17.29 18.35
C VAL A 134 -23.41 16.73 17.68
N ILE A 135 -22.44 17.62 17.44
CA ILE A 135 -21.14 17.29 16.87
C ILE A 135 -20.17 17.15 18.04
N TYR A 136 -19.78 15.91 18.31
CA TYR A 136 -18.76 15.60 19.32
C TYR A 136 -17.38 15.72 18.69
N THR A 137 -16.44 16.35 19.39
CA THR A 137 -15.00 16.47 19.09
C THR A 137 -14.21 16.03 20.33
N PRO A 138 -12.89 15.74 20.24
CA PRO A 138 -12.09 15.35 21.41
C PRO A 138 -12.04 16.41 22.53
N SER A 139 -12.27 17.67 22.19
CA SER A 139 -12.40 18.79 23.14
C SER A 139 -13.79 18.89 23.80
N SER A 140 -14.79 18.14 23.31
CA SER A 140 -16.16 18.20 23.82
C SER A 140 -16.27 17.60 25.22
N SER A 141 -16.74 18.39 26.18
CA SER A 141 -16.83 17.99 27.59
C SER A 141 -18.29 17.83 28.04
N SER A 142 -18.52 17.40 29.27
CA SER A 142 -19.88 17.44 29.86
C SER A 142 -20.42 18.87 30.02
N ALA A 143 -19.54 19.89 30.03
CA ALA A 143 -19.92 21.30 30.11
C ALA A 143 -20.19 21.93 28.72
N SER A 144 -19.58 21.37 27.66
CA SER A 144 -19.75 21.77 26.26
C SER A 144 -20.17 20.56 25.45
N LEU A 145 -21.48 20.27 25.46
CA LEU A 145 -22.02 19.08 24.78
C LEU A 145 -21.73 19.05 23.28
N ASN A 146 -21.60 20.22 22.64
CA ASN A 146 -21.36 20.38 21.21
C ASN A 146 -20.01 21.05 20.95
N ALA A 147 -19.41 20.74 19.81
CA ALA A 147 -18.24 21.42 19.28
C ALA A 147 -18.46 22.93 19.14
N SER A 148 -17.38 23.69 19.28
CA SER A 148 -17.38 25.12 19.03
C SER A 148 -17.68 25.42 17.55
N TYR A 149 -18.13 26.65 17.28
CA TYR A 149 -18.37 27.09 15.90
C TYR A 149 -17.13 26.92 15.02
N GLN A 150 -15.94 27.22 15.54
CA GLN A 150 -14.66 27.10 14.83
C GLN A 150 -14.35 25.65 14.49
N GLU A 151 -14.54 24.72 15.42
CA GLU A 151 -14.34 23.30 15.15
C GLU A 151 -15.32 22.77 14.11
N ILE A 152 -16.60 23.19 14.19
CA ILE A 152 -17.61 22.83 13.18
C ILE A 152 -17.21 23.38 11.79
N GLU A 153 -16.73 24.62 11.72
CA GLU A 153 -16.24 25.23 10.48
C GLU A 153 -15.06 24.44 9.90
N GLU A 154 -14.08 24.06 10.72
CA GLU A 154 -12.93 23.26 10.28
C GLU A 154 -13.34 21.86 9.80
N LEU A 155 -14.33 21.22 10.44
CA LEU A 155 -14.87 19.94 9.97
C LEU A 155 -15.57 20.07 8.60
N TRP A 156 -16.23 21.19 8.33
CA TRP A 156 -16.80 21.46 7.01
C TRP A 156 -15.72 21.79 5.99
N LYS A 157 -14.67 22.55 6.36
CA LYS A 157 -13.52 22.77 5.47
C LYS A 157 -12.89 21.44 5.08
N LYS A 158 -12.68 20.54 6.06
CA LYS A 158 -12.20 19.19 5.81
C LYS A 158 -13.13 18.43 4.87
N HIS A 159 -14.45 18.48 5.11
CA HIS A 159 -15.43 17.85 4.23
C HIS A 159 -15.32 18.27 2.76
N PHE A 160 -15.09 19.56 2.54
CA PHE A 160 -14.93 20.13 1.21
C PHE A 160 -13.49 20.05 0.68
N GLY A 161 -12.58 19.37 1.38
CA GLY A 161 -11.16 19.23 0.98
C GLY A 161 -10.34 20.50 1.14
N LEU A 162 -10.85 21.53 1.85
CA LEU A 162 -10.21 22.83 2.04
C LEU A 162 -9.11 22.84 3.12
N THR A 163 -8.95 21.74 3.86
CA THR A 163 -7.85 21.56 4.82
C THR A 163 -6.64 20.86 4.21
N LYS A 164 -6.79 20.26 3.02
CA LYS A 164 -5.69 19.60 2.32
C LYS A 164 -4.70 20.64 1.77
N PRO A 165 -3.38 20.38 1.83
CA PRO A 165 -2.40 21.23 1.18
C PRO A 165 -2.67 21.34 -0.33
N ALA A 166 -2.64 22.57 -0.88
CA ALA A 166 -2.93 22.81 -2.29
C ALA A 166 -2.11 21.93 -3.25
N LEU A 167 -0.85 21.62 -2.90
CA LEU A 167 -0.01 20.72 -3.70
C LEU A 167 -0.62 19.32 -3.79
N GLU A 168 -1.13 18.77 -2.68
CA GLU A 168 -1.74 17.44 -2.65
C GLU A 168 -3.02 17.42 -3.49
N CYS A 169 -3.87 18.44 -3.35
CA CYS A 169 -5.06 18.60 -4.19
C CYS A 169 -4.72 18.62 -5.68
N ILE A 170 -3.71 19.42 -6.07
CA ILE A 170 -3.31 19.52 -7.48
C ILE A 170 -2.80 18.18 -8.00
N ILE A 171 -1.99 17.47 -7.21
CA ILE A 171 -1.46 16.15 -7.56
C ILE A 171 -2.60 15.13 -7.73
N GLU A 172 -3.59 15.11 -6.83
CA GLU A 172 -4.79 14.26 -6.97
C GLU A 172 -5.56 14.59 -8.26
N CYS A 173 -5.72 15.87 -8.60
CA CYS A 173 -6.38 16.30 -9.85
C CYS A 173 -5.64 15.86 -11.12
N LEU A 174 -4.36 15.47 -11.07
CA LEU A 174 -3.62 15.00 -12.26
C LEU A 174 -4.16 13.66 -12.80
N ALA A 175 -4.89 12.90 -11.99
CA ALA A 175 -5.50 11.63 -12.41
C ALA A 175 -6.55 11.84 -13.52
N ASP A 176 -7.27 12.97 -13.50
CA ASP A 176 -8.38 13.28 -14.40
C ASP A 176 -7.96 14.31 -15.46
N LYS A 177 -7.18 13.86 -16.45
CA LYS A 177 -6.63 14.72 -17.52
C LYS A 177 -7.69 15.52 -18.29
N ASP A 178 -8.92 15.01 -18.39
CA ASP A 178 -10.02 15.66 -19.09
C ASP A 178 -10.52 16.95 -18.41
N ASP A 179 -10.21 17.12 -17.12
CA ASP A 179 -10.52 18.33 -16.34
C ASP A 179 -9.42 19.39 -16.43
N TRP A 180 -8.38 19.14 -17.24
CA TRP A 180 -7.33 20.10 -17.52
C TRP A 180 -7.47 20.71 -18.93
N ARG A 181 -7.11 21.97 -19.05
CA ARG A 181 -7.12 22.72 -20.32
C ARG A 181 -5.78 23.38 -20.57
N VAL A 182 -5.37 23.37 -21.82
CA VAL A 182 -4.13 24.02 -22.28
C VAL A 182 -4.38 25.50 -22.50
N SER A 183 -3.50 26.33 -21.96
CA SER A 183 -3.44 27.77 -22.19
C SER A 183 -1.98 28.18 -22.47
N GLY A 184 -1.63 28.34 -23.74
CA GLY A 184 -0.25 28.61 -24.15
C GLY A 184 0.66 27.42 -23.83
N THR A 185 1.70 27.64 -23.02
CA THR A 185 2.63 26.61 -22.51
C THR A 185 2.25 26.10 -21.11
N SER A 186 1.05 26.42 -20.64
CA SER A 186 0.56 26.05 -19.30
C SER A 186 -0.72 25.22 -19.38
N TYR A 187 -0.97 24.46 -18.32
CA TYR A 187 -2.24 23.79 -18.07
C TYR A 187 -2.94 24.48 -16.89
N TYR A 188 -4.26 24.52 -16.93
CA TYR A 188 -5.08 24.92 -15.77
C TYR A 188 -6.24 23.94 -15.57
N HIS A 189 -6.62 23.73 -14.31
CA HIS A 189 -7.75 22.88 -13.95
C HIS A 189 -9.08 23.62 -14.14
N VAL A 190 -10.11 22.95 -14.70
CA VAL A 190 -11.38 23.59 -15.08
C VAL A 190 -12.18 24.06 -13.87
N TYR A 191 -12.20 23.28 -12.78
CA TYR A 191 -12.92 23.60 -11.56
C TYR A 191 -12.11 24.45 -10.57
N HIS A 192 -10.79 24.50 -10.75
CA HIS A 192 -9.85 25.23 -9.92
C HIS A 192 -8.83 25.97 -10.81
N PRO A 193 -9.21 27.06 -11.49
CA PRO A 193 -8.33 27.76 -12.45
C PRO A 193 -7.05 28.35 -11.85
N GLU A 194 -7.00 28.47 -10.52
CA GLU A 194 -5.83 28.78 -9.69
C GLU A 194 -4.78 27.66 -9.73
N TYR A 195 -5.18 26.40 -9.90
CA TYR A 195 -4.29 25.26 -10.05
C TYR A 195 -3.73 25.21 -11.46
N ARG A 196 -2.41 25.36 -11.57
CA ARG A 196 -1.74 25.44 -12.87
C ARG A 196 -0.45 24.64 -12.91
N LEU A 197 -0.15 24.15 -14.11
CA LEU A 197 1.14 23.53 -14.46
C LEU A 197 1.80 24.42 -15.50
N CYS A 198 2.94 25.01 -15.17
CA CYS A 198 3.64 25.96 -16.03
C CYS A 198 4.99 25.40 -16.44
N GLU A 199 5.20 25.23 -17.74
CA GLU A 199 6.51 24.82 -18.24
C GLU A 199 7.42 26.04 -18.47
N SER A 200 8.62 26.00 -17.89
CA SER A 200 9.66 27.03 -18.04
C SER A 200 10.96 26.43 -18.56
N GLU A 201 11.67 27.16 -19.43
CA GLU A 201 12.94 26.69 -19.99
C GLU A 201 14.04 26.60 -18.91
N MET A 202 14.79 25.50 -18.90
CA MET A 202 16.03 25.43 -18.12
C MET A 202 17.21 25.91 -18.96
N ILE A 203 18.05 26.78 -18.40
CA ILE A 203 19.36 27.10 -18.97
C ILE A 203 20.27 25.88 -18.73
N PHE A 204 20.32 24.97 -19.71
CA PHE A 204 21.11 23.76 -19.61
C PHE A 204 22.31 23.77 -20.55
N ASP A 205 23.46 23.33 -20.06
CA ASP A 205 24.62 23.06 -20.92
C ASP A 205 24.37 21.78 -21.72
N SER A 206 24.13 21.94 -23.03
CA SER A 206 23.95 20.84 -23.99
C SER A 206 25.04 19.75 -23.95
N SER A 207 26.20 20.03 -23.33
CA SER A 207 27.29 19.08 -23.10
C SER A 207 27.03 18.04 -22.00
N ASN A 208 25.96 18.18 -21.21
CA ASN A 208 25.71 17.42 -19.98
C ASN A 208 24.51 16.46 -20.06
N ARG A 209 24.25 15.87 -21.24
CA ARG A 209 23.16 14.88 -21.42
C ARG A 209 23.37 13.65 -20.54
N GLU A 210 22.30 13.18 -19.91
CA GLU A 210 22.33 11.97 -19.11
C GLU A 210 22.43 10.68 -19.96
N TYR A 211 22.83 9.58 -19.32
CA TYR A 211 23.11 8.32 -20.00
C TYR A 211 21.88 7.69 -20.68
N TYR A 212 20.69 7.82 -20.10
CA TYR A 212 19.46 7.24 -20.64
C TYR A 212 19.02 7.88 -21.97
N CYS A 213 19.50 9.09 -22.28
CA CYS A 213 19.23 9.74 -23.57
C CYS A 213 19.76 8.91 -24.76
N TYR A 214 20.81 8.11 -24.54
CA TYR A 214 21.42 7.26 -25.57
C TYR A 214 20.68 5.95 -25.80
N ALA A 215 19.67 5.62 -24.98
CA ALA A 215 18.75 4.51 -25.25
C ALA A 215 17.76 4.84 -26.37
N GLN A 216 17.56 6.13 -26.67
CA GLN A 216 16.64 6.60 -27.70
C GLN A 216 17.24 6.44 -29.10
N SER A 217 16.40 6.09 -30.08
CA SER A 217 16.78 6.11 -31.50
C SER A 217 17.16 7.52 -31.97
N ASN A 218 16.40 8.52 -31.52
CA ASN A 218 16.73 9.93 -31.68
C ASN A 218 17.28 10.48 -30.35
N GLN A 219 18.58 10.79 -30.32
CA GLN A 219 19.28 11.26 -29.12
C GLN A 219 19.20 12.78 -28.90
N ALA A 220 18.41 13.50 -29.69
CA ALA A 220 18.13 14.91 -29.45
C ALA A 220 17.39 15.06 -28.11
N THR A 221 17.95 15.88 -27.22
CA THR A 221 17.47 16.06 -25.86
C THR A 221 17.59 17.52 -25.44
N TYR A 222 16.56 18.00 -24.74
CA TYR A 222 16.58 19.28 -24.03
C TYR A 222 15.88 19.11 -22.67
N TYR A 223 16.00 20.11 -21.82
CA TYR A 223 15.52 20.09 -20.44
C TYR A 223 14.66 21.33 -20.19
N SER A 224 13.64 21.16 -19.36
CA SER A 224 12.76 22.24 -18.89
C SER A 224 12.41 22.00 -17.42
N THR A 225 11.58 22.86 -16.85
CA THR A 225 11.00 22.68 -15.53
C THR A 225 9.48 22.75 -15.65
N MET A 226 8.79 21.82 -15.00
CA MET A 226 7.36 21.93 -14.76
C MET A 226 7.13 22.48 -13.36
N ASP A 227 6.57 23.68 -13.27
CA ASP A 227 6.18 24.32 -12.03
C ASP A 227 4.70 24.03 -11.75
N ILE A 228 4.42 23.43 -10.60
CA ILE A 228 3.08 23.28 -10.05
C ILE A 228 2.78 24.50 -9.20
N THR A 229 1.77 25.26 -9.58
CA THR A 229 1.45 26.54 -8.95
C THR A 229 0.00 26.59 -8.48
N ASP A 230 -0.20 27.26 -7.34
CA ASP A 230 -1.50 27.74 -6.89
C ASP A 230 -1.50 29.27 -6.96
N GLU A 231 -2.38 29.82 -7.80
CA GLU A 231 -2.38 31.20 -8.26
C GLU A 231 -1.01 31.65 -8.83
N ASN A 232 -0.21 32.35 -8.03
CA ASN A 232 1.11 32.87 -8.39
C ASN A 232 2.25 32.21 -7.57
N THR A 233 1.91 31.22 -6.73
CA THR A 233 2.84 30.59 -5.80
C THR A 233 3.32 29.26 -6.37
N VAL A 234 4.63 29.11 -6.58
CA VAL A 234 5.23 27.82 -6.95
C VAL A 234 5.25 26.91 -5.73
N LEU A 235 4.43 25.86 -5.75
CA LEU A 235 4.33 24.88 -4.68
C LEU A 235 5.38 23.78 -4.83
N LYS A 236 5.67 23.38 -6.06
CA LYS A 236 6.66 22.36 -6.39
C LYS A 236 7.14 22.49 -7.82
N SER A 237 8.44 22.26 -8.04
CA SER A 237 9.04 22.22 -9.38
C SER A 237 9.61 20.84 -9.67
N TYR A 238 9.32 20.32 -10.85
CA TYR A 238 9.88 19.07 -11.36
C TYR A 238 10.74 19.36 -12.60
N PRO A 239 12.06 19.12 -12.53
CA PRO A 239 12.89 19.12 -13.73
C PRO A 239 12.36 18.08 -14.72
N LEU A 240 12.25 18.47 -15.99
CA LEU A 240 11.81 17.61 -17.10
C LEU A 240 12.97 17.34 -18.06
N VAL A 241 12.89 16.18 -18.71
CA VAL A 241 13.72 15.83 -19.86
C VAL A 241 12.83 15.53 -21.05
N HIS A 242 13.19 16.11 -22.19
CA HIS A 242 12.52 15.91 -23.46
C HIS A 242 13.39 15.00 -24.33
N LEU A 243 12.91 13.80 -24.58
CA LEU A 243 13.59 12.72 -25.27
C LEU A 243 13.05 12.54 -26.69
N ALA A 244 13.80 11.79 -27.50
CA ALA A 244 13.43 11.46 -28.87
C ALA A 244 13.19 12.71 -29.76
N GLY A 245 13.86 13.83 -29.50
CA GLY A 245 13.62 15.09 -30.22
C GLY A 245 12.36 15.84 -29.79
N GLY A 246 11.90 15.63 -28.55
CA GLY A 246 10.73 16.31 -28.00
C GLY A 246 9.44 15.50 -28.10
N HIS A 247 9.49 14.28 -28.63
CA HIS A 247 8.31 13.41 -28.64
C HIS A 247 7.89 13.00 -27.25
N LEU A 248 8.83 12.72 -26.34
CA LEU A 248 8.53 12.29 -24.98
C LEU A 248 9.04 13.32 -23.98
N SER A 249 8.16 13.83 -23.14
CA SER A 249 8.50 14.73 -22.03
C SER A 249 8.20 14.01 -20.72
N VAL A 250 9.20 13.84 -19.86
CA VAL A 250 9.03 13.17 -18.55
C VAL A 250 9.78 13.92 -17.46
N PRO A 251 9.28 13.91 -16.20
CA PRO A 251 10.07 14.33 -15.05
C PRO A 251 11.37 13.53 -14.95
N LEU A 252 12.46 14.14 -14.49
CA LEU A 252 13.73 13.44 -14.33
C LEU A 252 13.57 12.24 -13.36
N PRO A 253 14.09 11.05 -13.71
CA PRO A 253 14.07 9.90 -12.81
C PRO A 253 15.04 10.12 -11.64
N GLU A 254 14.79 9.42 -10.53
CA GLU A 254 15.55 9.56 -9.29
C GLU A 254 16.71 8.58 -9.22
N TRP A 255 17.76 8.91 -8.47
CA TRP A 255 18.93 8.05 -8.31
C TRP A 255 18.75 7.04 -7.18
N GLY A 256 19.00 5.77 -7.47
CA GLY A 256 19.09 4.68 -6.51
C GLY A 256 20.53 4.16 -6.41
N PHE A 257 20.89 3.65 -5.23
CA PHE A 257 22.25 3.18 -4.95
C PHE A 257 22.19 1.90 -4.11
N VAL A 258 22.81 0.82 -4.60
CA VAL A 258 22.93 -0.44 -3.85
C VAL A 258 24.38 -0.67 -3.44
N ASP A 259 24.57 -0.92 -2.14
CA ASP A 259 25.84 -1.35 -1.57
C ASP A 259 25.98 -2.87 -1.74
N VAL A 260 26.65 -3.30 -2.82
CA VAL A 260 26.82 -4.72 -3.14
C VAL A 260 27.84 -5.36 -2.19
N VAL A 261 27.45 -6.46 -1.54
CA VAL A 261 28.30 -7.16 -0.57
C VAL A 261 29.63 -7.58 -1.20
N ARG A 262 30.74 -7.28 -0.50
CA ARG A 262 32.13 -7.52 -0.95
C ARG A 262 32.52 -6.75 -2.23
N SER A 263 31.84 -5.64 -2.55
CA SER A 263 32.24 -4.66 -3.56
C SER A 263 32.64 -3.34 -2.90
N SER A 264 33.65 -2.66 -3.43
CA SER A 264 34.01 -1.30 -3.03
C SER A 264 33.27 -0.21 -3.81
N LYS A 265 32.51 -0.60 -4.85
CA LYS A 265 31.74 0.33 -5.69
C LYS A 265 30.26 0.16 -5.40
N LYS A 266 29.53 1.28 -5.31
CA LYS A 266 28.07 1.27 -5.27
C LYS A 266 27.52 1.00 -6.68
N LEU A 267 26.45 0.22 -6.76
CA LEU A 267 25.68 0.08 -7.99
C LEU A 267 24.71 1.26 -8.08
N ALA A 268 24.96 2.18 -9.01
CA ALA A 268 24.11 3.35 -9.23
C ALA A 268 23.16 3.10 -10.40
N TYR A 269 21.89 3.44 -10.22
CA TYR A 269 20.83 3.28 -11.24
C TYR A 269 19.80 4.39 -11.07
N GLN A 270 18.86 4.52 -12.01
CA GLN A 270 17.75 5.45 -11.88
C GLN A 270 16.39 4.76 -11.94
N TYR A 271 15.40 5.36 -11.28
CA TYR A 271 14.07 4.79 -11.13
C TYR A 271 12.95 5.84 -11.03
N TYR A 272 11.72 5.34 -11.13
CA TYR A 272 10.50 6.01 -10.68
C TYR A 272 9.77 5.13 -9.64
N LEU A 273 9.04 5.79 -8.72
CA LEU A 273 8.05 5.15 -7.85
C LEU A 273 6.65 5.50 -8.36
N LYS A 274 5.82 4.49 -8.64
CA LYS A 274 4.50 4.71 -9.24
C LYS A 274 3.54 5.51 -8.37
N ASP A 275 3.62 5.34 -7.06
CA ASP A 275 2.80 6.05 -6.07
C ASP A 275 3.29 7.48 -5.78
N SER A 276 4.38 7.93 -6.40
CA SER A 276 4.92 9.27 -6.17
C SER A 276 4.20 10.36 -6.99
N PRO A 277 4.11 11.59 -6.46
CA PRO A 277 3.64 12.76 -7.22
C PRO A 277 4.39 12.98 -8.54
N ARG A 278 5.69 12.61 -8.58
CA ARG A 278 6.52 12.68 -9.78
C ARG A 278 6.00 11.76 -10.88
N TYR A 279 5.58 10.55 -10.53
CA TYR A 279 5.07 9.58 -11.51
C TYR A 279 3.64 9.93 -11.93
N GLN A 280 2.82 10.47 -11.03
CA GLN A 280 1.50 11.00 -11.41
C GLN A 280 1.63 12.13 -12.44
N LEU A 281 2.60 13.04 -12.27
CA LEU A 281 2.93 14.05 -13.29
C LEU A 281 3.41 13.42 -14.60
N LEU A 282 4.22 12.37 -14.54
CA LEU A 282 4.65 11.62 -15.73
C LEU A 282 3.42 11.05 -16.48
N GLU A 283 2.50 10.39 -15.78
CA GLU A 283 1.30 9.80 -16.36
C GLU A 283 0.37 10.87 -16.95
N PHE A 284 0.21 12.00 -16.29
CA PHE A 284 -0.54 13.15 -16.81
C PHE A 284 0.04 13.65 -18.14
N MET A 285 1.36 13.82 -18.21
CA MET A 285 2.05 14.32 -19.41
C MET A 285 2.07 13.30 -20.55
N PHE A 286 2.12 12.00 -20.22
CA PHE A 286 2.22 10.92 -21.19
C PHE A 286 0.91 10.73 -21.95
N ASP A 287 1.01 10.58 -23.27
CA ASP A 287 -0.11 10.20 -24.12
C ASP A 287 0.05 8.74 -24.60
N LYS A 288 -0.84 7.87 -24.10
CA LYS A 288 -0.87 6.44 -24.45
C LYS A 288 -1.32 6.17 -25.89
N GLU A 289 -2.00 7.12 -26.53
CA GLU A 289 -2.48 7.00 -27.92
C GLU A 289 -1.40 7.43 -28.92
N ASP A 290 -0.43 8.25 -28.49
CA ASP A 290 0.71 8.65 -29.29
C ASP A 290 1.77 7.53 -29.37
N LYS A 291 1.82 6.86 -30.53
CA LYS A 291 2.76 5.76 -30.80
C LYS A 291 4.23 6.18 -30.68
N ALA A 292 4.59 7.42 -30.99
CA ALA A 292 5.97 7.89 -30.89
C ALA A 292 6.37 8.06 -29.42
N GLN A 293 5.47 8.61 -28.60
CA GLN A 293 5.64 8.68 -27.14
C GLN A 293 5.77 7.30 -26.52
N VAL A 294 4.84 6.40 -26.83
CA VAL A 294 4.85 5.01 -26.32
C VAL A 294 6.17 4.32 -26.67
N HIS A 295 6.65 4.47 -27.91
CA HIS A 295 7.94 3.89 -28.31
C HIS A 295 9.11 4.48 -27.51
N ALA A 296 9.22 5.81 -27.43
CA ALA A 296 10.29 6.47 -26.70
C ALA A 296 10.27 6.11 -25.20
N PHE A 297 9.08 5.99 -24.61
CA PHE A 297 8.93 5.63 -23.20
C PHE A 297 9.32 4.18 -22.94
N ASN A 298 9.02 3.27 -23.86
CA ASN A 298 9.48 1.89 -23.79
C ASN A 298 11.01 1.79 -23.85
N GLU A 299 11.68 2.58 -24.71
CA GLU A 299 13.15 2.64 -24.73
C GLU A 299 13.73 3.19 -23.41
N LEU A 300 13.10 4.21 -22.83
CA LEU A 300 13.50 4.73 -21.52
C LEU A 300 13.36 3.65 -20.43
N ARG A 301 12.23 2.95 -20.39
CA ARG A 301 11.92 1.89 -19.40
C ARG A 301 12.77 0.65 -19.53
N LYS A 302 13.55 0.48 -20.61
CA LYS A 302 14.56 -0.57 -20.68
C LYS A 302 15.70 -0.30 -19.70
N VAL A 303 16.04 0.98 -19.50
CA VAL A 303 17.24 1.39 -18.74
C VAL A 303 16.93 2.15 -17.45
N ILE A 304 15.67 2.50 -17.22
CA ILE A 304 15.16 3.10 -15.99
C ILE A 304 14.20 2.12 -15.32
N LEU A 305 14.34 1.95 -14.00
CA LEU A 305 13.50 1.05 -13.21
C LEU A 305 12.17 1.74 -12.84
N VAL A 306 11.12 0.94 -12.69
CA VAL A 306 9.82 1.44 -12.19
C VAL A 306 9.34 0.50 -11.09
N TYR A 307 9.30 1.01 -9.86
CA TYR A 307 8.79 0.30 -8.69
C TYR A 307 7.34 0.72 -8.40
N GLN A 308 6.57 -0.17 -7.79
CA GLN A 308 5.20 0.09 -7.36
C GLN A 308 5.17 1.01 -6.14
N SER A 309 6.10 0.81 -5.21
CA SER A 309 6.22 1.59 -3.97
C SER A 309 7.67 1.65 -3.48
N LEU A 310 7.90 2.46 -2.44
CA LEU A 310 9.21 2.54 -1.78
C LEU A 310 9.62 1.21 -1.12
N GLU A 311 8.66 0.46 -0.57
CA GLU A 311 8.91 -0.82 0.09
C GLU A 311 9.38 -1.89 -0.92
N GLU A 312 8.75 -1.95 -2.10
CA GLU A 312 9.20 -2.84 -3.17
C GLU A 312 10.64 -2.52 -3.58
N LYS A 313 10.94 -1.23 -3.75
CA LYS A 313 12.29 -0.78 -4.06
C LYS A 313 13.28 -1.25 -3.00
N GLN A 314 13.00 -1.01 -1.72
CA GLN A 314 13.90 -1.38 -0.62
C GLN A 314 14.14 -2.90 -0.59
N ALA A 315 13.07 -3.70 -0.66
CA ALA A 315 13.16 -5.16 -0.69
C ALA A 315 13.97 -5.67 -1.89
N PHE A 316 13.78 -5.07 -3.06
CA PHE A 316 14.55 -5.41 -4.25
C PHE A 316 16.03 -5.01 -4.11
N GLU A 317 16.35 -3.84 -3.55
CA GLU A 317 17.74 -3.41 -3.31
C GLU A 317 18.47 -4.35 -2.34
N GLU A 318 17.80 -4.84 -1.29
CA GLU A 318 18.33 -5.85 -0.38
C GLU A 318 18.61 -7.18 -1.09
N TYR A 319 17.69 -7.63 -1.94
CA TYR A 319 17.88 -8.81 -2.78
C TYR A 319 19.11 -8.65 -3.70
N ILE A 320 19.24 -7.51 -4.39
CA ILE A 320 20.40 -7.21 -5.25
C ILE A 320 21.70 -7.20 -4.44
N ALA A 321 21.70 -6.65 -3.22
CA ALA A 321 22.86 -6.68 -2.34
C ALA A 321 23.29 -8.12 -1.99
N PHE A 322 22.33 -9.03 -1.82
CA PHE A 322 22.56 -10.46 -1.56
C PHE A 322 23.07 -11.23 -2.80
N VAL A 323 22.48 -10.99 -3.98
CA VAL A 323 22.92 -11.56 -5.27
C VAL A 323 24.42 -11.26 -5.53
N GLY A 324 24.89 -10.12 -5.02
CA GLY A 324 26.31 -9.87 -4.80
C GLY A 324 27.08 -9.63 -6.10
N GLN A 325 28.34 -10.09 -6.15
CA GLN A 325 29.27 -9.81 -7.25
C GLN A 325 28.86 -10.36 -8.62
N SER A 326 27.90 -11.30 -8.67
CA SER A 326 27.40 -11.87 -9.94
C SER A 326 26.78 -10.79 -10.84
N ILE A 327 26.15 -9.76 -10.26
CA ILE A 327 25.56 -8.63 -11.00
C ILE A 327 26.59 -7.87 -11.82
N TYR A 328 27.79 -7.61 -11.29
CA TYR A 328 28.84 -6.94 -12.06
C TYR A 328 29.32 -7.77 -13.25
N THR A 329 29.26 -9.11 -13.12
CA THR A 329 29.59 -10.02 -14.22
C THR A 329 28.53 -9.93 -15.31
N MET A 330 27.24 -10.00 -14.94
CA MET A 330 26.11 -9.83 -15.86
C MET A 330 26.18 -8.48 -16.60
N ILE A 331 26.45 -7.37 -15.89
CA ILE A 331 26.59 -6.03 -16.50
C ILE A 331 27.77 -5.96 -17.46
N ARG A 332 28.91 -6.58 -17.10
CA ARG A 332 30.13 -6.55 -17.93
C ARG A 332 29.96 -7.37 -19.21
N GLU A 333 29.28 -8.51 -19.11
CA GLU A 333 29.07 -9.45 -20.22
C GLU A 333 27.94 -9.02 -21.15
N ASN A 334 27.03 -8.15 -20.70
CA ASN A 334 26.00 -7.57 -21.54
C ASN A 334 26.62 -6.71 -22.67
N SER A 335 26.31 -7.06 -23.93
CA SER A 335 26.84 -6.39 -25.12
C SER A 335 25.98 -5.24 -25.63
N GLU A 336 24.81 -4.99 -25.05
CA GLU A 336 23.91 -3.90 -25.46
C GLU A 336 24.62 -2.54 -25.34
N PHE A 337 24.26 -1.60 -26.21
CA PHE A 337 24.88 -0.27 -26.32
C PHE A 337 26.40 -0.26 -26.58
N SER A 338 27.00 -1.37 -27.02
CA SER A 338 28.43 -1.40 -27.37
C SER A 338 28.82 -0.40 -28.45
N TYR A 339 27.87 -0.03 -29.32
CA TYR A 339 28.03 0.96 -30.40
C TYR A 339 28.10 2.41 -29.90
N LEU A 340 27.81 2.69 -28.62
CA LEU A 340 27.74 4.05 -28.08
C LEU A 340 29.10 4.77 -28.18
N ALA A 341 29.07 5.99 -28.73
CA ALA A 341 30.21 6.88 -28.89
C ALA A 341 29.80 8.36 -28.69
N THR A 342 30.12 8.91 -27.51
CA THR A 342 29.91 10.30 -27.10
C THR A 342 31.10 11.21 -27.39
N GLY A 343 32.08 10.75 -28.18
CA GLY A 343 33.33 11.48 -28.43
C GLY A 343 34.32 11.56 -27.25
N ASN A 344 34.00 11.00 -26.08
CA ASN A 344 34.86 10.95 -24.90
C ASN A 344 34.93 9.51 -24.35
N ALA A 345 36.12 8.91 -24.33
CA ALA A 345 36.30 7.51 -23.96
C ALA A 345 35.89 7.18 -22.52
N VAL A 346 36.14 8.10 -21.56
CA VAL A 346 35.75 7.92 -20.16
C VAL A 346 34.23 7.96 -20.03
N ARG A 347 33.59 8.95 -20.66
CA ARG A 347 32.13 9.09 -20.68
C ARG A 347 31.45 7.92 -21.38
N ASN A 348 32.02 7.41 -22.48
CA ASN A 348 31.54 6.20 -23.16
C ASN A 348 31.49 5.00 -22.24
N SER A 349 32.57 4.77 -21.48
CA SER A 349 32.64 3.64 -20.56
C SER A 349 31.62 3.76 -19.42
N ASP A 350 31.48 4.96 -18.85
CA ASP A 350 30.51 5.23 -17.78
C ASP A 350 29.06 5.06 -18.26
N TYR A 351 28.69 5.62 -19.41
CA TYR A 351 27.32 5.52 -19.92
C TYR A 351 26.97 4.12 -20.38
N LYS A 352 27.89 3.39 -21.01
CA LYS A 352 27.68 1.96 -21.31
C LYS A 352 27.43 1.17 -20.04
N HIS A 353 28.22 1.42 -19.00
CA HIS A 353 28.03 0.77 -17.71
C HIS A 353 26.65 1.08 -17.12
N LYS A 354 26.26 2.36 -17.03
CA LYS A 354 24.95 2.78 -16.47
C LYS A 354 23.75 2.25 -17.26
N LEU A 355 23.80 2.31 -18.59
CA LEU A 355 22.75 1.76 -19.46
C LEU A 355 22.57 0.25 -19.25
N ARG A 356 23.68 -0.50 -19.18
CA ARG A 356 23.66 -1.95 -18.93
C ARG A 356 23.22 -2.29 -17.52
N THR A 357 23.60 -1.48 -16.53
CA THR A 357 23.09 -1.61 -15.17
C THR A 357 21.57 -1.54 -15.15
N GLY A 358 20.98 -0.52 -15.78
CA GLY A 358 19.53 -0.38 -15.89
C GLY A 358 18.85 -1.58 -16.57
N LEU A 359 19.42 -2.06 -17.67
CA LEU A 359 18.92 -3.26 -18.38
C LEU A 359 18.92 -4.50 -17.50
N VAL A 360 20.09 -4.85 -16.94
CA VAL A 360 20.27 -6.07 -16.13
C VAL A 360 19.39 -6.02 -14.89
N LEU A 361 19.30 -4.86 -14.23
CA LEU A 361 18.41 -4.72 -13.07
C LEU A 361 16.93 -4.82 -13.44
N ASN A 362 16.51 -4.34 -14.61
CA ASN A 362 15.13 -4.51 -15.09
C ASN A 362 14.80 -5.98 -15.41
N GLU A 363 15.75 -6.74 -15.95
CA GLU A 363 15.60 -8.19 -16.15
C GLU A 363 15.44 -8.91 -14.80
N ILE A 364 16.36 -8.67 -13.87
CA ILE A 364 16.33 -9.27 -12.53
C ILE A 364 15.07 -8.86 -11.76
N LEU A 365 14.60 -7.61 -11.87
CA LEU A 365 13.37 -7.15 -11.22
C LEU A 365 12.15 -7.91 -11.73
N ARG A 366 12.08 -8.24 -13.02
CA ARG A 366 10.97 -9.03 -13.58
C ARG A 366 10.99 -10.46 -13.07
N GLU A 367 12.16 -11.08 -13.00
CA GLU A 367 12.34 -12.42 -12.44
C GLU A 367 11.97 -12.45 -10.96
N TRP A 368 12.53 -11.52 -10.17
CA TRP A 368 12.24 -11.37 -8.74
C TRP A 368 10.75 -11.13 -8.47
N ARG A 369 10.05 -10.32 -9.28
CA ARG A 369 8.59 -10.15 -9.18
C ARG A 369 7.85 -11.45 -9.46
N SER A 370 8.24 -12.16 -10.52
CA SER A 370 7.60 -13.44 -10.89
C SER A 370 7.79 -14.49 -9.79
N ASP A 371 9.00 -14.57 -9.22
CA ASP A 371 9.32 -15.48 -8.12
C ASP A 371 8.59 -15.11 -6.82
N ASN A 372 8.43 -13.81 -6.53
CA ASN A 372 7.66 -13.37 -5.37
C ASN A 372 6.15 -13.49 -5.57
N GLU A 373 5.63 -13.38 -6.79
CA GLU A 373 4.24 -13.73 -7.10
C GLU A 373 4.02 -15.23 -6.87
N LEU A 374 4.94 -16.09 -7.33
CA LEU A 374 4.92 -17.53 -7.06
C LEU A 374 5.07 -17.89 -5.57
N ALA A 375 5.90 -17.16 -4.82
CA ALA A 375 6.03 -17.30 -3.37
C ALA A 375 4.85 -16.67 -2.59
N SER A 376 4.12 -15.74 -3.21
CA SER A 376 2.89 -15.15 -2.66
C SER A 376 1.66 -16.06 -2.77
N ASP A 377 1.71 -17.08 -3.64
CA ASP A 377 0.64 -18.05 -3.84
C ASP A 377 0.70 -19.26 -2.89
N GLU A 378 1.81 -19.43 -2.14
CA GLU A 378 1.89 -20.51 -1.15
C GLU A 378 1.11 -20.14 0.11
N LEU A 379 0.16 -21.02 0.43
CA LEU A 379 -0.76 -20.90 1.55
C LEU A 379 -0.47 -21.98 2.58
N TYR A 380 -0.52 -21.56 3.83
CA TYR A 380 -0.30 -22.33 5.03
C TYR A 380 -1.62 -22.53 5.75
N PHE A 381 -1.81 -23.70 6.33
CA PHE A 381 -3.00 -24.05 7.10
C PHE A 381 -2.59 -24.75 8.38
N ASN A 382 -2.79 -24.04 9.50
CA ASN A 382 -2.42 -24.50 10.83
C ASN A 382 -3.64 -24.45 11.76
N VAL A 383 -4.41 -25.53 11.82
CA VAL A 383 -5.64 -25.60 12.63
C VAL A 383 -5.76 -26.93 13.34
N SER A 384 -6.13 -26.93 14.63
CA SER A 384 -6.35 -28.15 15.41
C SER A 384 -5.16 -29.13 15.40
N GLY A 385 -3.92 -28.63 15.39
CA GLY A 385 -2.70 -29.46 15.39
C GLY A 385 -2.34 -30.09 14.02
N THR A 386 -2.98 -29.63 12.94
CA THR A 386 -2.57 -29.91 11.56
C THR A 386 -1.61 -28.84 11.06
N GLU A 387 -0.73 -29.21 10.12
CA GLU A 387 0.23 -28.31 9.49
C GLU A 387 0.30 -28.66 8.01
N ALA A 388 -0.29 -27.84 7.15
CA ALA A 388 -0.37 -28.12 5.73
C ALA A 388 0.02 -26.90 4.89
N THR A 389 0.59 -27.17 3.72
CA THR A 389 0.88 -26.16 2.71
C THR A 389 0.17 -26.50 1.41
N GLY A 390 -0.13 -25.48 0.63
CA GLY A 390 -0.85 -25.64 -0.63
C GLY A 390 -0.96 -24.35 -1.41
N ARG A 391 -1.67 -24.38 -2.52
CA ARG A 391 -2.01 -23.20 -3.31
C ARG A 391 -3.35 -23.34 -3.99
N GLU A 392 -3.97 -22.19 -4.25
CA GLU A 392 -5.12 -22.11 -5.15
C GLU A 392 -4.65 -21.95 -6.60
N ARG A 393 -5.35 -22.57 -7.54
CA ARG A 393 -5.11 -22.45 -8.99
C ARG A 393 -6.08 -21.46 -9.62
N GLU A 394 -5.80 -21.05 -10.84
CA GLU A 394 -6.63 -20.10 -11.60
C GLU A 394 -8.10 -20.54 -11.77
N ASP A 395 -8.37 -21.85 -11.74
CA ASP A 395 -9.69 -22.46 -11.87
C ASP A 395 -10.41 -22.67 -10.52
N GLU A 396 -9.94 -22.02 -9.44
CA GLU A 396 -10.42 -22.18 -8.05
C GLU A 396 -10.22 -23.58 -7.44
N SER A 397 -9.56 -24.49 -8.17
CA SER A 397 -9.10 -25.76 -7.61
C SER A 397 -7.91 -25.53 -6.66
N PHE A 398 -7.68 -26.46 -5.74
CA PHE A 398 -6.70 -26.28 -4.67
C PHE A 398 -5.77 -27.48 -4.58
N ILE A 399 -4.45 -27.24 -4.59
CA ILE A 399 -3.44 -28.27 -4.39
C ILE A 399 -2.97 -28.21 -2.94
N VAL A 400 -2.97 -29.35 -2.25
CA VAL A 400 -2.26 -29.54 -0.98
C VAL A 400 -0.97 -30.28 -1.29
N TYR A 401 0.16 -29.77 -0.83
CA TYR A 401 1.47 -30.34 -1.14
C TYR A 401 1.81 -31.55 -0.27
N ALA A 402 2.60 -32.46 -0.84
CA ALA A 402 3.28 -33.52 -0.11
C ALA A 402 4.07 -32.94 1.08
N GLY A 403 4.13 -33.68 2.19
CA GLY A 403 4.70 -33.21 3.45
C GLY A 403 3.69 -32.52 4.38
N SER A 404 2.47 -32.25 3.91
CA SER A 404 1.39 -31.73 4.76
C SER A 404 0.91 -32.76 5.77
N LYS A 405 0.84 -32.37 7.05
CA LYS A 405 0.36 -33.15 8.19
C LYS A 405 -1.13 -32.94 8.41
N ILE A 406 -1.91 -34.02 8.31
CA ILE A 406 -3.37 -34.02 8.45
C ILE A 406 -3.82 -34.57 9.81
N SER A 407 -5.06 -34.28 10.21
CA SER A 407 -5.61 -34.75 11.48
C SER A 407 -5.78 -36.27 11.48
N PRO A 408 -5.31 -36.98 12.53
CA PRO A 408 -5.60 -38.41 12.70
C PRO A 408 -7.02 -38.67 13.23
N ILE A 409 -7.65 -37.65 13.81
CA ILE A 409 -8.96 -37.76 14.44
C ILE A 409 -10.02 -37.24 13.47
N ILE A 410 -10.96 -38.11 13.11
CA ILE A 410 -12.16 -37.74 12.37
C ILE A 410 -13.19 -37.18 13.36
N LYS A 411 -13.56 -35.90 13.21
CA LYS A 411 -14.52 -35.24 14.10
C LYS A 411 -15.95 -35.59 13.70
N ALA A 412 -16.89 -35.53 14.64
CA ALA A 412 -18.31 -35.75 14.37
C ALA A 412 -18.91 -34.77 13.34
N SER A 413 -18.28 -33.61 13.15
CA SER A 413 -18.62 -32.63 12.12
C SER A 413 -17.98 -32.91 10.75
N CYS A 414 -17.29 -34.05 10.56
CA CYS A 414 -16.79 -34.43 9.25
C CYS A 414 -17.96 -34.80 8.33
N SER A 415 -17.93 -34.36 7.08
CA SER A 415 -18.93 -34.77 6.10
C SER A 415 -18.62 -36.17 5.56
N VAL A 416 -19.66 -36.94 5.23
CA VAL A 416 -19.53 -38.29 4.65
C VAL A 416 -18.64 -38.28 3.39
N ALA A 417 -18.73 -37.23 2.57
CA ALA A 417 -17.89 -37.07 1.38
C ALA A 417 -16.40 -36.94 1.72
N ASN A 418 -16.03 -36.21 2.77
CA ASN A 418 -14.63 -36.08 3.21
C ASN A 418 -14.09 -37.37 3.83
N GLU A 419 -14.93 -38.11 4.55
CA GLU A 419 -14.55 -39.43 5.07
C GLU A 419 -14.25 -40.41 3.92
N GLN A 420 -15.11 -40.43 2.89
CA GLN A 420 -14.89 -41.23 1.68
C GLN A 420 -13.62 -40.82 0.93
N LEU A 421 -13.36 -39.52 0.79
CA LEU A 421 -12.12 -39.00 0.20
C LEU A 421 -10.88 -39.47 0.97
N ARG A 422 -10.90 -39.45 2.30
CA ARG A 422 -9.80 -39.96 3.13
C ARG A 422 -9.58 -41.46 2.98
N GLN A 423 -10.65 -42.24 2.84
CA GLN A 423 -10.55 -43.67 2.54
C GLN A 423 -9.97 -43.92 1.15
N GLN A 424 -10.43 -43.16 0.14
CA GLN A 424 -9.91 -43.24 -1.22
C GLN A 424 -8.40 -42.96 -1.28
N TYR A 425 -7.94 -41.94 -0.56
CA TYR A 425 -6.54 -41.53 -0.52
C TYR A 425 -5.72 -42.17 0.62
N GLN A 426 -6.23 -43.24 1.25
CA GLN A 426 -5.54 -43.89 2.37
C GLN A 426 -4.13 -44.39 2.00
N HIS A 427 -3.91 -44.77 0.74
CA HIS A 427 -2.62 -45.28 0.24
C HIS A 427 -1.49 -44.22 0.19
N ILE A 428 -1.82 -42.92 0.12
CA ILE A 428 -0.85 -41.82 0.11
C ILE A 428 -0.75 -41.08 1.45
N ILE A 429 -1.57 -41.43 2.43
CA ILE A 429 -1.45 -40.94 3.81
C ILE A 429 -0.43 -41.82 4.53
N GLY A 430 0.68 -41.24 5.01
CA GLY A 430 1.66 -41.94 5.82
C GLY A 430 1.11 -42.39 7.18
N ASP A 431 1.77 -43.34 7.83
CA ASP A 431 1.39 -43.82 9.17
C ASP A 431 1.48 -42.72 10.24
N ASP A 432 2.27 -41.67 9.96
CA ASP A 432 2.42 -40.44 10.72
C ASP A 432 1.40 -39.35 10.36
N PHE A 433 0.45 -39.67 9.48
CA PHE A 433 -0.55 -38.75 8.92
C PHE A 433 0.06 -37.59 8.12
N VAL A 434 1.21 -37.82 7.49
CA VAL A 434 1.82 -36.91 6.52
C VAL A 434 1.53 -37.38 5.09
N LEU A 435 1.13 -36.46 4.20
CA LEU A 435 0.88 -36.78 2.80
C LEU A 435 2.19 -37.10 2.06
N LYS A 436 2.20 -38.19 1.31
CA LYS A 436 3.36 -38.62 0.49
C LYS A 436 3.39 -37.97 -0.89
N GLU A 437 2.24 -37.51 -1.38
CA GLU A 437 2.05 -36.96 -2.72
C GLU A 437 1.15 -35.72 -2.65
N ASP A 438 1.26 -34.87 -3.66
CA ASP A 438 0.38 -33.71 -3.83
C ASP A 438 -1.05 -34.16 -4.11
N LEU A 439 -2.03 -33.47 -3.53
CA LEU A 439 -3.44 -33.77 -3.69
C LEU A 439 -4.21 -32.58 -4.25
N LEU A 440 -4.96 -32.83 -5.33
CA LEU A 440 -5.83 -31.84 -5.94
C LEU A 440 -7.26 -31.96 -5.39
N PHE A 441 -7.81 -30.81 -4.99
CA PHE A 441 -9.16 -30.65 -4.48
C PHE A 441 -9.95 -29.67 -5.36
N GLN A 442 -11.26 -29.83 -5.37
CA GLN A 442 -12.16 -28.97 -6.13
C GLN A 442 -12.32 -27.57 -5.53
N SER A 443 -11.87 -27.35 -4.29
CA SER A 443 -11.91 -26.03 -3.65
C SER A 443 -10.99 -25.96 -2.42
N PRO A 444 -10.63 -24.74 -1.95
CA PRO A 444 -9.88 -24.56 -0.71
C PRO A 444 -10.57 -25.15 0.52
N SER A 445 -11.90 -25.11 0.57
CA SER A 445 -12.69 -25.65 1.68
C SER A 445 -12.74 -27.19 1.69
N ALA A 446 -12.72 -27.81 0.51
CA ALA A 446 -12.58 -29.27 0.40
C ALA A 446 -11.20 -29.70 0.92
N ALA A 447 -10.14 -28.98 0.53
CA ALA A 447 -8.78 -29.23 1.01
C ALA A 447 -8.68 -29.09 2.55
N SER A 448 -9.16 -27.98 3.13
CA SER A 448 -9.08 -27.78 4.58
C SER A 448 -9.93 -28.78 5.38
N SER A 449 -11.08 -29.18 4.81
CA SER A 449 -11.95 -30.17 5.46
C SER A 449 -11.37 -31.57 5.41
N PHE A 450 -10.69 -31.91 4.31
CA PHE A 450 -9.88 -33.12 4.22
C PHE A 450 -8.75 -33.09 5.24
N ILE A 451 -7.99 -32.00 5.37
CA ILE A 451 -6.87 -31.90 6.32
C ILE A 451 -7.35 -32.04 7.78
N THR A 452 -8.43 -31.35 8.16
CA THR A 452 -8.91 -31.34 9.55
C THR A 452 -9.85 -32.48 9.92
N ALA A 453 -10.35 -33.22 8.93
CA ALA A 453 -11.46 -34.17 9.08
C ALA A 453 -12.68 -33.54 9.78
N SER A 454 -13.06 -32.35 9.34
CA SER A 454 -14.20 -31.58 9.86
C SER A 454 -14.66 -30.53 8.84
N VAL A 455 -15.90 -30.05 8.93
CA VAL A 455 -16.32 -28.89 8.12
C VAL A 455 -15.50 -27.66 8.52
N THR A 456 -14.84 -27.04 7.53
CA THR A 456 -14.03 -25.82 7.71
C THR A 456 -14.27 -24.82 6.60
N ASN A 457 -14.00 -23.55 6.88
CA ASN A 457 -13.98 -22.50 5.87
C ASN A 457 -12.55 -22.32 5.35
N GLY A 458 -12.23 -22.99 4.23
CA GLY A 458 -10.88 -22.97 3.67
C GLY A 458 -10.41 -21.58 3.30
N ARG A 459 -11.29 -20.72 2.79
CA ARG A 459 -10.93 -19.35 2.39
C ARG A 459 -10.45 -18.50 3.58
N LEU A 460 -10.89 -18.80 4.81
CA LEU A 460 -10.43 -18.13 6.02
C LEU A 460 -9.27 -18.86 6.72
N GLY A 461 -9.18 -20.18 6.52
CA GLY A 461 -8.19 -21.02 7.18
C GLY A 461 -6.83 -21.05 6.47
N TRP A 462 -6.84 -21.02 5.13
CA TRP A 462 -5.62 -20.91 4.32
C TRP A 462 -5.10 -19.47 4.36
N ARG A 463 -3.82 -19.31 4.68
CA ARG A 463 -3.18 -18.01 4.88
C ARG A 463 -1.80 -17.98 4.25
N ARG A 464 -1.37 -16.82 3.76
CA ARG A 464 0.04 -16.60 3.43
C ARG A 464 0.90 -16.60 4.70
N LYS A 465 2.21 -16.65 4.51
CA LYS A 465 3.19 -16.58 5.60
C LYS A 465 3.08 -15.30 6.45
N ASP A 466 2.59 -14.21 5.86
CA ASP A 466 2.30 -12.93 6.51
C ASP A 466 0.97 -12.93 7.30
N GLY A 467 0.20 -14.02 7.27
CA GLY A 467 -1.05 -14.19 8.00
C GLY A 467 -2.31 -13.76 7.24
N ILE A 468 -2.19 -13.20 6.03
CA ILE A 468 -3.33 -12.76 5.22
C ILE A 468 -4.12 -13.99 4.73
N SER A 469 -5.44 -13.97 4.89
CA SER A 469 -6.31 -15.10 4.48
C SER A 469 -6.52 -15.16 2.98
N LEU A 470 -6.73 -16.37 2.44
CA LEU A 470 -7.07 -16.59 1.03
C LEU A 470 -8.28 -15.78 0.59
N LYS A 471 -9.28 -15.62 1.47
CA LYS A 471 -10.45 -14.77 1.20
C LYS A 471 -10.05 -13.33 0.88
N SER A 472 -9.18 -12.74 1.70
CA SER A 472 -8.70 -11.37 1.53
C SER A 472 -7.88 -11.23 0.24
N ILE A 473 -7.07 -12.24 -0.08
CA ILE A 473 -6.28 -12.28 -1.33
C ILE A 473 -7.21 -12.31 -2.54
N GLN A 474 -8.22 -13.17 -2.54
CA GLN A 474 -9.21 -13.26 -3.62
C GLN A 474 -10.02 -11.97 -3.77
N GLU A 475 -10.38 -11.32 -2.67
CA GLU A 475 -11.09 -10.03 -2.68
C GLU A 475 -10.20 -8.90 -3.26
N TYR A 476 -8.92 -8.86 -2.89
CA TYR A 476 -7.95 -7.94 -3.47
C TYR A 476 -7.76 -8.18 -4.98
N ASN A 477 -7.53 -9.43 -5.38
CA ASN A 477 -7.33 -9.82 -6.77
C ASN A 477 -8.57 -9.55 -7.62
N LYS A 478 -9.77 -9.72 -7.05
CA LYS A 478 -11.03 -9.40 -7.73
C LYS A 478 -11.14 -7.89 -7.98
N LYS A 479 -10.87 -7.06 -6.97
CA LYS A 479 -10.85 -5.59 -7.12
C LYS A 479 -9.80 -5.14 -8.14
N ALA A 480 -8.59 -5.71 -8.08
CA ALA A 480 -7.52 -5.41 -9.03
C ALA A 480 -7.90 -5.79 -10.47
N LYS A 481 -8.55 -6.95 -10.66
CA LYS A 481 -9.07 -7.37 -11.98
C LYS A 481 -10.23 -6.51 -12.46
N GLU A 482 -11.13 -6.08 -11.58
CA GLU A 482 -12.23 -5.14 -11.92
C GLU A 482 -11.67 -3.81 -12.41
N ILE A 483 -10.68 -3.24 -11.70
CA ILE A 483 -9.97 -2.02 -12.11
C ILE A 483 -9.25 -2.23 -13.46
N GLN A 484 -8.60 -3.39 -13.65
CA GLN A 484 -7.89 -3.69 -14.89
C GLN A 484 -8.81 -4.01 -16.09
N LEU A 485 -10.04 -4.48 -15.83
CA LEU A 485 -11.06 -4.75 -16.86
C LEU A 485 -11.77 -3.46 -17.27
N ASP A 486 -12.04 -2.56 -16.33
CA ASP A 486 -12.51 -1.21 -16.62
C ASP A 486 -11.48 -0.46 -17.48
N LEU A 487 -10.18 -0.63 -17.22
CA LEU A 487 -9.10 -0.08 -18.06
C LEU A 487 -8.93 -0.77 -19.43
N LYS A 488 -9.56 -1.93 -19.67
CA LYS A 488 -9.54 -2.64 -20.97
C LYS A 488 -10.81 -2.44 -21.80
N LEU A 489 -11.86 -1.88 -21.21
CA LEU A 489 -13.12 -1.58 -21.88
C LEU A 489 -13.17 -0.16 -22.48
N TRP A 490 -12.06 0.59 -22.41
CA TRP A 490 -11.90 1.92 -22.99
C TRP A 490 -10.58 2.07 -23.75
#